data_AF-A0A2R8C439-F1
#
_entry.id   AF-A0A2R8C439-F1
#
_cell.length_a   1.000
_cell.length_b   1.000
_cell.length_c   1.000
_cell.angle_alpha   90.00
_cell.angle_beta   90.00
_cell.angle_gamma   90.00
#
_symmetry.space_group_name_H-M   'P 1'
#
loop_
_entity.id
_entity.type
_entity.pdbx_description
1 polymer ?
#
loop_
_entity_poly.entity_id
_entity_poly.type
_entity_poly.pdbx_seq_one_letter_code
_entity_poly.pdbx_strand_id
1 'polypeptide(L)' 'MKKLVLAAALTAAASTAYAGNISEPVVEPPVIVEETQSSSSGIVLPLLLLVLVGAAVASS' A
#
# COMPACT_ATOMS: atom_id res chain seq x y z
N MET A 1 32.62 -24.15 -2.16
CA MET A 1 32.81 -23.32 -0.96
C MET A 1 32.38 -21.86 -1.12
N LYS A 2 32.60 -21.19 -2.27
CA LYS A 2 32.15 -19.79 -2.49
C LYS A 2 30.63 -19.55 -2.49
N LYS A 3 29.82 -20.58 -2.76
CA LYS A 3 28.35 -20.46 -2.82
C LYS A 3 27.70 -20.40 -1.43
N LEU A 4 28.31 -21.02 -0.43
CA LEU A 4 27.80 -20.99 0.95
C LEU A 4 28.08 -19.65 1.63
N VAL A 5 29.21 -19.02 1.31
CA VAL A 5 29.56 -17.69 1.83
C VAL A 5 28.54 -16.64 1.36
N LEU A 6 28.12 -16.70 0.08
CA LEU A 6 27.13 -15.76 -0.44
C LEU A 6 25.72 -16.02 0.12
N ALA A 7 25.36 -17.29 0.30
CA ALA A 7 24.10 -17.66 0.94
C ALA A 7 24.06 -17.16 2.40
N ALA A 8 25.14 -17.37 3.16
CA ALA A 8 25.24 -16.89 4.54
C ALA A 8 25.18 -15.36 4.64
N ALA A 9 25.85 -14.64 3.73
CA ALA A 9 25.80 -13.18 3.68
C ALA A 9 24.38 -12.65 3.38
N LEU A 10 23.66 -13.30 2.44
CA LEU A 10 22.30 -12.91 2.09
C LEU A 10 21.30 -13.22 3.22
N THR A 11 21.42 -14.38 3.87
CA THR A 11 20.59 -14.74 5.02
C THR A 11 20.83 -13.80 6.19
N ALA A 12 22.10 -13.46 6.48
CA ALA A 12 22.43 -12.52 7.55
C ALA A 12 21.90 -11.10 7.30
N ALA A 13 21.92 -10.63 6.04
CA ALA A 13 21.36 -9.33 5.66
C ALA A 13 19.82 -9.29 5.72
N ALA A 14 19.15 -10.41 5.46
CA ALA A 14 17.69 -10.51 5.52
C ALA A 14 17.13 -10.65 6.94
N SER A 15 17.96 -10.92 7.95
CA SER A 15 17.52 -11.13 9.34
C SER A 15 16.83 -9.92 9.99
N THR A 16 16.96 -8.71 9.41
CA THR A 16 16.27 -7.49 9.90
C THR A 16 14.89 -7.27 9.30
N ALA A 17 14.47 -8.09 8.33
CA ALA A 17 13.15 -8.01 7.68
C ALA A 17 12.05 -8.81 8.42
N TYR A 18 12.30 -9.19 9.67
CA TYR A 18 11.26 -9.77 10.54
C TYR A 18 10.46 -8.64 11.18
N ALA A 19 9.23 -8.44 10.72
CA ALA A 19 8.25 -7.62 11.40
C ALA A 19 7.92 -8.30 12.74
N GLY A 20 8.53 -7.81 13.83
CA GLY A 20 8.24 -8.29 15.17
C GLY A 20 6.74 -8.21 15.48
N ASN A 21 6.28 -9.11 16.35
CA ASN A 21 4.93 -9.06 16.91
C ASN A 21 4.71 -7.69 17.58
N ILE A 22 3.70 -6.94 17.10
CA ILE A 22 3.21 -5.75 17.78
C ILE A 22 2.49 -6.22 19.04
N SER A 23 3.06 -5.94 20.22
CA SER A 23 2.44 -6.19 21.53
C SER A 23 0.93 -5.95 21.46
N GLU A 24 0.14 -6.92 21.96
CA GLU A 24 -1.30 -6.94 21.75
C GLU A 24 -1.93 -5.56 22.07
N PRO A 25 -2.43 -4.84 21.06
CA PRO A 25 -3.05 -3.56 21.29
C PRO A 25 -4.35 -3.79 22.06
N VAL A 26 -4.51 -3.14 23.22
CA VAL A 26 -5.74 -3.21 24.01
C VAL A 26 -6.86 -2.53 23.20
N VAL A 27 -7.79 -3.33 22.68
CA VAL A 27 -8.96 -2.87 21.91
C VAL A 27 -10.16 -2.74 22.84
N GLU A 28 -10.62 -1.51 23.07
CA GLU A 28 -11.95 -1.23 23.64
C GLU A 28 -12.97 -1.07 22.50
N PRO A 29 -14.20 -1.61 22.65
CA PRO A 29 -15.08 -1.93 21.52
C PRO A 29 -15.78 -0.68 20.98
N PRO A 30 -15.69 -0.43 19.67
CA PRO A 30 -16.89 -0.60 18.86
C PRO A 30 -16.64 -1.40 17.59
N VAL A 31 -17.58 -2.26 17.24
CA VAL A 31 -17.68 -2.88 15.90
C VAL A 31 -18.03 -1.77 14.91
N ILE A 32 -17.03 -1.01 14.48
CA ILE A 32 -17.14 -0.26 13.24
C ILE A 32 -16.83 -1.28 12.16
N VAL A 33 -17.86 -1.79 11.52
CA VAL A 33 -17.69 -2.45 10.22
C VAL A 33 -17.09 -1.37 9.33
N GLU A 34 -15.77 -1.39 9.16
CA GLU A 34 -15.13 -0.56 8.16
C GLU A 34 -15.68 -1.04 6.83
N GLU A 35 -16.70 -0.34 6.33
CA GLU A 35 -17.13 -0.44 4.94
C GLU A 35 -15.86 -0.19 4.12
N THR A 36 -15.26 -1.27 3.63
CA THR A 36 -14.02 -1.21 2.86
C THR A 36 -14.29 -0.31 1.67
N GLN A 37 -13.90 0.96 1.78
CA GLN A 37 -14.01 1.88 0.68
C GLN A 37 -13.05 1.41 -0.40
N SER A 38 -13.62 1.22 -1.59
CA SER A 38 -12.89 0.75 -2.76
C SER A 38 -11.63 1.60 -2.97
N SER A 39 -10.46 0.96 -2.90
CA SER A 39 -9.17 1.60 -3.22
C SER A 39 -9.10 2.11 -4.67
N SER A 40 -10.06 1.72 -5.51
CA SER A 40 -10.19 2.14 -6.90
C SER A 40 -10.96 3.47 -7.08
N SER A 41 -11.67 3.97 -6.05
CA SER A 41 -12.41 5.24 -6.12
C SER A 41 -11.52 6.46 -6.40
N GLY A 42 -10.21 6.36 -6.13
CA GLY A 42 -9.22 7.41 -6.42
C GLY A 42 -9.05 7.74 -7.90
N ILE A 43 -9.49 6.87 -8.84
CA ILE A 43 -9.36 7.12 -10.28
C ILE A 43 -10.49 7.98 -10.86
N VAL A 44 -11.63 8.09 -10.16
CA VAL A 44 -12.79 8.86 -10.64
C VAL A 44 -12.46 10.36 -10.74
N LEU A 45 -11.72 10.88 -9.75
CA LEU A 45 -11.32 12.28 -9.70
C LEU A 45 -10.40 12.70 -10.87
N PRO A 46 -9.29 12.00 -11.18
CA PRO A 46 -8.45 12.35 -12.32
C PRO A 46 -9.15 12.16 -13.67
N LEU A 47 -10.05 11.17 -13.81
CA LEU A 47 -10.84 11.00 -15.03
C LEU A 47 -11.81 12.16 -15.26
N LEU A 48 -12.52 12.61 -14.21
CA LEU A 48 -13.40 13.79 -14.29
C LEU A 48 -12.62 15.04 -14.67
N LEU A 49 -11.43 15.24 -14.09
CA LEU A 49 -10.57 16.37 -14.41
C LEU A 49 -10.13 16.33 -15.89
N LEU A 50 -9.72 15.17 -16.39
CA LEU A 50 -9.39 14.99 -17.82
C LEU A 50 -10.57 15.32 -18.74
N VAL A 51 -11.78 14.89 -18.40
CA VAL A 51 -13.00 15.20 -19.18
C VAL A 51 -13.29 16.70 -19.18
N LEU A 52 -13.19 17.37 -18.01
CA LEU A 52 -13.42 18.81 -17.91
C LEU A 52 -12.41 19.62 -18.71
N VAL A 53 -11.13 19.25 -18.63
CA VAL A 53 -10.08 19.89 -19.44
C VAL A 53 -10.38 19.68 -20.91
N GLY A 54 -10.63 18.44 -21.34
CA GLY A 54 -10.99 18.12 -22.72
C GLY A 54 -12.18 18.92 -23.26
N ALA A 55 -13.25 19.04 -22.46
CA ALA A 55 -14.43 19.82 -22.81
C ALA A 55 -14.15 21.33 -22.92
N ALA A 56 -13.31 21.87 -22.03
CA ALA A 56 -12.91 23.28 -22.08
C ALA A 56 -12.11 23.60 -23.34
N VAL A 57 -11.19 22.71 -23.76
CA VAL A 57 -10.45 22.90 -25.03
C VAL A 57 -11.34 22.74 -26.25
N ALA A 58 -12.29 21.80 -26.23
CA ALA A 58 -13.20 21.56 -27.34
C ALA A 58 -14.28 22.66 -27.51
N SER A 59 -14.50 23.47 -26.48
CA SER A 59 -15.48 24.57 -26.48
C SER A 59 -14.86 25.96 -26.72
N SER A 60 -13.54 26.06 -26.91
CA SER A 60 -12.84 27.27 -27.39
C SER A 60 -12.69 27.24 -28.90
#